data_AF-A0A2W1JKK1-F1
#
_entry.id   AF-A0A2W1JKK1-F1
#
_cell.length_a   1.000
_cell.length_b   1.000
_cell.length_c   1.000
_cell.angle_alpha   90.00
_cell.angle_beta   90.00
_cell.angle_gamma   90.00
#
_symmetry.space_group_name_H-M   'P 1'
#
loop_
_entity.id
_entity.type
_entity.pdbx_description
1 polymer ?
#
loop_
_entity_poly.entity_id
_entity_poly.type
_entity_poly.pdbx_seq_one_letter_code
_entity_poly.pdbx_strand_id
1 'polypeptide(L)'
;MVLPNSLKIVQRAFVSTLVASSAFSVADSQSRYQKADQGFALPLAIGLGLVMLTLGMTTILVSQNSRSTAWQRKESGASQASAEGGFARTLAQLMRPNNAVLLARNYDPINPKTGKTYFGPDGMLNSGDEESAAIDEWGSATTTPCISPGIAPPNISYSGAFGTSGQYTLKAYRYNQTQKTASFLIEGTRDASASYIVTTLRVDTPEVFPGVLTSRSIYLQGRTVTGNNGNLFYNPGYSASPTFTGGTSPGDSKRSQSLDAIWSGSTDGFSGDAVKGKITACPIAFTWPVTPQGTDLGVLNSSRTLTAAGGGITYYQTPEIQLTGNDTVTVDTTSGPVYLYVHWWSSLRGNSKIQNIRTDGQPPRVGDLRIIMTAIDGAPLDLYDTSCIDTAFFYSPYLDLQIQTTGDGCPSPGNSNFDGVVWVEDVVNAPSSSTTRPPSDYDGTLITTTGATSGIAVPEDVSSLADVLSTVELPVKPKFRDVKTWQRVRL
;
A
#
# COMPACT_ATOMS: atom_id res chain seq x y z
N MET A 1 38.56 -30.29 -7.99
CA MET A 1 39.69 -29.59 -8.65
C MET A 1 40.09 -28.46 -7.71
N VAL A 2 41.23 -28.61 -7.05
CA VAL A 2 41.67 -27.82 -5.89
C VAL A 2 42.56 -26.67 -6.36
N LEU A 3 42.18 -25.43 -6.04
CA LEU A 3 43.02 -24.23 -6.25
C LEU A 3 43.89 -24.00 -5.00
N PRO A 4 45.20 -23.67 -5.13
CA PRO A 4 46.11 -23.64 -4.00
C PRO A 4 46.17 -22.30 -3.27
N ASN A 5 46.32 -22.42 -1.96
CA ASN A 5 46.78 -21.40 -1.02
C ASN A 5 48.19 -20.90 -1.40
N SER A 6 48.30 -19.70 -1.98
CA SER A 6 49.60 -19.03 -2.12
C SER A 6 49.46 -17.51 -2.04
N LEU A 7 48.89 -17.01 -0.94
CA LEU A 7 48.96 -15.59 -0.58
C LEU A 7 49.01 -15.40 0.95
N LYS A 8 49.91 -16.13 1.61
CA LYS A 8 50.26 -15.93 3.04
C LYS A 8 51.76 -15.92 3.34
N ILE A 9 52.63 -15.95 2.33
CA ILE A 9 54.10 -16.10 2.54
C ILE A 9 54.89 -14.80 2.27
N VAL A 10 54.35 -13.79 1.59
CA VAL A 10 55.14 -12.58 1.27
C VAL A 10 55.06 -11.49 2.35
N GLN A 11 54.15 -11.60 3.33
CA GLN A 11 53.96 -10.57 4.36
C GLN A 11 54.75 -10.81 5.67
N ARG A 12 55.46 -11.94 5.80
CA ARG A 12 56.31 -12.24 6.98
C ARG A 12 57.81 -12.09 6.75
N ALA A 13 58.28 -11.89 5.51
CA ALA A 13 59.71 -11.75 5.22
C ALA A 13 60.23 -10.30 5.34
N PHE A 14 59.36 -9.28 5.43
CA PHE A 14 59.78 -7.88 5.43
C PHE A 14 59.82 -7.21 6.81
N VAL A 15 59.48 -7.93 7.89
CA VAL A 15 59.45 -7.40 9.27
C VAL A 15 60.64 -7.90 10.12
N SER A 16 61.51 -8.76 9.59
CA SER A 16 62.62 -9.36 10.37
C SER A 16 64.01 -8.79 10.08
N THR A 17 64.18 -7.78 9.22
CA THR A 17 65.51 -7.27 8.86
C THR A 17 65.67 -5.77 9.11
N LEU A 18 65.01 -5.25 10.16
CA LEU A 18 65.16 -3.85 10.57
C LEU A 18 65.24 -3.68 12.09
N VAL A 19 65.90 -4.60 12.80
CA VAL A 19 66.32 -4.41 14.20
C VAL A 19 67.67 -5.12 14.42
N ALA A 20 68.75 -4.55 13.92
CA ALA A 20 70.12 -4.80 14.41
C ALA A 20 71.12 -3.85 13.72
N SER A 21 71.29 -2.63 14.24
CA SER A 21 72.61 -1.95 14.29
C SER A 21 72.45 -0.53 14.84
N SER A 22 72.39 -0.40 16.17
CA SER A 22 72.63 0.86 16.86
C SER A 22 73.76 0.63 17.86
N ALA A 23 74.99 0.81 17.41
CA ALA A 23 76.18 1.07 18.23
C ALA A 23 77.35 1.41 17.30
N PHE A 24 77.45 2.67 16.87
CA PHE A 24 78.64 3.19 16.20
C PHE A 24 79.48 3.89 17.27
N SER A 25 80.44 3.16 17.87
CA SER A 25 81.45 3.75 18.74
C SER A 25 82.64 4.21 17.91
N VAL A 26 83.05 5.46 18.11
CA VAL A 26 84.27 6.05 17.57
C VAL A 26 85.47 5.33 18.18
N ALA A 27 86.30 4.70 17.35
CA ALA A 27 87.63 4.25 17.71
C ALA A 27 88.65 4.92 16.76
N ASP A 28 89.49 5.73 17.39
CA ASP A 28 90.69 6.36 16.87
C ASP A 28 91.70 5.28 16.44
N SER A 29 92.28 5.41 15.23
CA SER A 29 93.54 4.70 14.91
C SER A 29 94.30 5.43 13.81
N GLN A 30 95.50 5.89 14.19
CA GLN A 30 96.46 6.57 13.36
C GLN A 30 97.01 5.74 12.19
N SER A 31 97.29 6.47 11.10
CA SER A 31 98.29 6.28 10.05
C SER A 31 99.01 4.93 9.90
N ARG A 32 98.98 4.40 8.67
CA ARG A 32 100.18 4.04 7.89
C ARG A 32 99.84 4.01 6.39
N TYR A 33 100.65 4.74 5.62
CA TYR A 33 100.72 4.68 4.16
C TYR A 33 101.10 3.27 3.68
N GLN A 34 100.39 2.71 2.69
CA GLN A 34 100.96 2.31 1.38
C GLN A 34 99.96 1.54 0.49
N LYS A 35 100.05 1.86 -0.81
CA LYS A 35 99.48 1.24 -2.02
C LYS A 35 97.99 1.45 -2.30
N ALA A 36 97.79 2.39 -3.22
CA ALA A 36 96.58 2.59 -4.00
C ALA A 36 96.33 1.39 -4.91
N ASP A 37 95.37 0.55 -4.55
CA ASP A 37 94.61 -0.26 -5.52
C ASP A 37 93.36 0.55 -5.93
N GLN A 38 93.59 1.54 -6.79
CA GLN A 38 92.53 2.26 -7.49
C GLN A 38 92.07 1.39 -8.68
N GLY A 39 91.05 0.55 -8.47
CA GLY A 39 90.55 -0.30 -9.56
C GLY A 39 89.13 -0.84 -9.44
N PHE A 40 88.41 -0.64 -8.32
CA PHE A 40 87.08 -1.26 -8.13
C PHE A 40 86.00 -0.34 -7.51
N ALA A 41 86.31 0.92 -7.23
CA ALA A 41 85.34 1.86 -6.65
C ALA A 41 84.25 2.30 -7.65
N LEU A 42 84.60 2.41 -8.94
CA LEU A 42 83.71 2.95 -9.97
C LEU A 42 82.56 1.99 -10.35
N PRO A 43 82.76 0.67 -10.55
CA PRO A 43 81.66 -0.26 -10.77
C PRO A 43 80.75 -0.40 -9.55
N LEU A 44 81.31 -0.32 -8.34
CA LEU A 44 80.57 -0.44 -7.08
C LEU A 44 79.70 0.80 -6.83
N ALA A 45 80.21 2.01 -7.11
CA ALA A 45 79.44 3.24 -7.04
C ALA A 45 78.32 3.27 -8.10
N ILE A 46 78.58 2.78 -9.32
CA ILE A 46 77.56 2.66 -10.37
C ILE A 46 76.49 1.63 -9.97
N GLY A 47 76.89 0.48 -9.41
CA GLY A 47 75.98 -0.56 -8.93
C GLY A 47 75.06 -0.07 -7.80
N LEU A 48 75.62 0.60 -6.79
CA LEU A 48 74.84 1.21 -5.71
C LEU A 48 73.94 2.35 -6.20
N GLY A 49 74.41 3.17 -7.15
CA GLY A 49 73.59 4.20 -7.79
C GLY A 49 72.40 3.62 -8.55
N LEU A 50 72.60 2.50 -9.26
CA LEU A 50 71.53 1.80 -9.98
C LEU A 50 70.50 1.18 -9.01
N VAL A 51 70.96 0.58 -7.91
CA VAL A 51 70.07 0.03 -6.87
C VAL A 51 69.27 1.15 -6.20
N MET A 52 69.88 2.29 -5.89
CA MET A 52 69.17 3.47 -5.36
C MET A 52 68.11 4.01 -6.35
N LEU A 53 68.42 4.05 -7.65
CA LEU A 53 67.46 4.49 -8.68
C LEU A 53 66.27 3.52 -8.83
N THR A 54 66.52 2.21 -8.81
CA THR A 54 65.44 1.20 -8.88
C THR A 54 64.55 1.21 -7.64
N LEU A 55 65.12 1.40 -6.43
CA LEU A 55 64.37 1.59 -5.19
C LEU A 55 63.58 2.91 -5.19
N GLY A 56 64.13 3.98 -5.75
CA GLY A 56 63.43 5.25 -5.94
C GLY A 56 62.22 5.10 -6.88
N MET A 57 62.42 4.45 -8.03
CA MET A 57 61.37 4.26 -9.03
C MET A 57 60.24 3.34 -8.53
N THR A 58 60.58 2.26 -7.83
CA THR A 58 59.57 1.36 -7.23
C THR A 58 58.76 2.05 -6.13
N THR A 59 59.41 2.85 -5.26
CA THR A 59 58.70 3.68 -4.27
C THR A 59 57.73 4.67 -4.92
N ILE A 60 58.14 5.33 -6.01
CA ILE A 60 57.27 6.25 -6.76
C ILE A 60 56.05 5.51 -7.33
N LEU A 61 56.24 4.36 -7.97
CA LEU A 61 55.14 3.56 -8.52
C LEU A 61 54.17 3.06 -7.44
N VAL A 62 54.68 2.61 -6.30
CA VAL A 62 53.86 2.21 -5.15
C VAL A 62 53.08 3.40 -4.57
N SER A 63 53.69 4.59 -4.53
CA SER A 63 53.02 5.82 -4.06
C SER A 63 51.89 6.26 -4.99
N GLN A 64 52.07 6.13 -6.32
CA GLN A 64 51.03 6.45 -7.30
C GLN A 64 49.86 5.46 -7.22
N ASN A 65 50.15 4.16 -7.06
CA ASN A 65 49.13 3.15 -6.85
C ASN A 65 48.34 3.38 -5.55
N SER A 66 49.04 3.74 -4.48
CA SER A 66 48.41 4.08 -3.18
C SER A 66 47.52 5.32 -3.29
N ARG A 67 47.95 6.34 -4.04
CA ARG A 67 47.13 7.53 -4.31
C ARG A 67 45.88 7.18 -5.13
N SER A 68 46.02 6.36 -6.16
CA SER A 68 44.89 5.93 -7.00
C SER A 68 43.85 5.14 -6.21
N THR A 69 44.28 4.18 -5.39
CA THR A 69 43.38 3.37 -4.55
C THR A 69 42.72 4.20 -3.45
N ALA A 70 43.46 5.11 -2.80
CA ALA A 70 42.89 6.04 -1.83
C ALA A 70 41.84 6.97 -2.48
N TRP A 71 42.12 7.45 -3.70
CA TRP A 71 41.17 8.25 -4.48
C TRP A 71 39.90 7.47 -4.82
N GLN A 72 40.03 6.25 -5.35
CA GLN A 72 38.89 5.39 -5.66
C GLN A 72 38.03 5.07 -4.43
N ARG A 73 38.65 4.85 -3.26
CA ARG A 73 37.92 4.64 -1.99
C ARG A 73 37.16 5.89 -1.57
N LYS A 74 37.78 7.07 -1.72
CA LYS A 74 37.14 8.36 -1.41
C LYS A 74 35.93 8.60 -2.32
N GLU A 75 36.07 8.40 -3.63
CA GLU A 75 34.97 8.57 -4.58
C GLU A 75 33.87 7.51 -4.41
N SER A 76 34.24 6.27 -4.08
CA SER A 76 33.25 5.25 -3.73
C SER A 76 32.48 5.59 -2.45
N GLY A 77 33.16 6.11 -1.41
CA GLY A 77 32.49 6.55 -0.18
C GLY A 77 31.58 7.75 -0.41
N ALA A 78 31.99 8.67 -1.27
CA ALA A 78 31.22 9.86 -1.60
C ALA A 78 30.00 9.55 -2.49
N SER A 79 30.14 8.68 -3.50
CA SER A 79 29.01 8.18 -4.29
C SER A 79 28.03 7.37 -3.44
N GLN A 80 28.52 6.62 -2.45
CA GLN A 80 27.66 5.97 -1.46
C GLN A 80 26.86 7.01 -0.65
N ALA A 81 27.51 8.02 -0.09
CA ALA A 81 26.81 9.09 0.64
C ALA A 81 25.75 9.79 -0.24
N SER A 82 26.03 9.97 -1.54
CA SER A 82 25.04 10.47 -2.50
C SER A 82 23.86 9.52 -2.68
N ALA A 83 24.07 8.20 -2.69
CA ALA A 83 23.00 7.21 -2.77
C ALA A 83 22.13 7.21 -1.50
N GLU A 84 22.73 7.29 -0.32
CA GLU A 84 22.02 7.36 0.98
C GLU A 84 21.20 8.67 1.08
N GLY A 85 21.81 9.79 0.69
CA GLY A 85 21.13 11.08 0.61
C GLY A 85 20.01 11.10 -0.44
N GLY A 86 20.22 10.40 -1.57
CA GLY A 86 19.22 10.17 -2.59
C GLY A 86 18.03 9.38 -2.05
N PHE A 87 18.27 8.32 -1.29
CA PHE A 87 17.22 7.58 -0.59
C PHE A 87 16.39 8.48 0.33
N ALA A 88 17.03 9.26 1.19
CA ALA A 88 16.31 10.17 2.08
C ALA A 88 15.46 11.19 1.32
N ARG A 89 15.95 11.72 0.19
CA ARG A 89 15.21 12.67 -0.65
C ARG A 89 14.06 12.02 -1.39
N THR A 90 14.25 10.84 -1.97
CA THR A 90 13.18 10.08 -2.61
C THR A 90 12.09 9.74 -1.59
N LEU A 91 12.48 9.32 -0.39
CA LEU A 91 11.54 9.03 0.70
C LEU A 91 10.74 10.29 1.08
N ALA A 92 11.41 11.43 1.28
CA ALA A 92 10.76 12.70 1.58
C ALA A 92 9.80 13.16 0.48
N GLN A 93 10.12 12.90 -0.79
CA GLN A 93 9.22 13.18 -1.91
C GLN A 93 7.99 12.27 -1.88
N LEU A 94 8.15 10.97 -1.62
CA LEU A 94 7.05 10.02 -1.55
C LEU A 94 6.14 10.22 -0.34
N MET A 95 6.66 10.75 0.76
CA MET A 95 5.88 11.12 1.94
C MET A 95 5.03 12.39 1.75
N ARG A 96 5.19 13.12 0.62
CA ARG A 96 4.31 14.25 0.34
C ARG A 96 2.87 13.77 0.13
N PRO A 97 1.86 14.52 0.59
CA PRO A 97 0.46 14.10 0.48
C PRO A 97 -0.02 13.73 -0.93
N ASN A 98 0.56 14.34 -1.97
CA ASN A 98 0.25 14.08 -3.37
C ASN A 98 0.94 12.83 -3.94
N ASN A 99 2.09 12.44 -3.38
CA ASN A 99 2.90 11.33 -3.86
C ASN A 99 2.67 10.03 -3.09
N ALA A 100 1.93 10.07 -1.98
CA ALA A 100 1.64 8.88 -1.18
C ALA A 100 0.96 7.78 -2.01
N VAL A 101 0.12 8.12 -3.00
CA VAL A 101 -0.52 7.14 -3.90
C VAL A 101 0.50 6.27 -4.65
N LEU A 102 1.71 6.78 -4.91
CA LEU A 102 2.78 6.06 -5.60
C LEU A 102 3.32 4.89 -4.76
N LEU A 103 3.09 4.89 -3.44
CA LEU A 103 3.58 3.85 -2.53
C LEU A 103 2.87 2.49 -2.67
N ALA A 104 1.77 2.45 -3.40
CA ALA A 104 1.07 1.23 -3.73
C ALA A 104 1.21 0.87 -5.23
N ARG A 105 2.13 1.52 -5.95
CA ARG A 105 2.30 1.43 -7.41
C ARG A 105 3.74 1.12 -7.79
N ASN A 106 3.97 0.41 -8.87
CA ASN A 106 5.30 0.00 -9.30
C ASN A 106 5.95 0.99 -10.28
N TYR A 107 7.27 1.14 -10.19
CA TYR A 107 8.11 1.85 -11.15
C TYR A 107 9.42 1.08 -11.32
N ASP A 108 9.55 0.33 -12.41
CA ASP A 108 10.70 -0.53 -12.67
C ASP A 108 11.03 -0.53 -14.18
N PRO A 109 11.83 0.45 -14.64
CA PRO A 109 12.28 0.51 -16.02
C PRO A 109 13.24 -0.63 -16.36
N ILE A 110 13.38 -0.92 -17.66
CA ILE A 110 14.34 -1.92 -18.13
C ILE A 110 15.77 -1.47 -17.84
N ASN A 111 16.52 -2.34 -17.16
CA ASN A 111 17.96 -2.21 -17.00
C ASN A 111 18.64 -2.39 -18.38
N PRO A 112 19.35 -1.37 -18.88
CA PRO A 112 19.95 -1.40 -20.22
C PRO A 112 21.05 -2.46 -20.37
N LYS A 113 21.63 -2.95 -19.27
CA LYS A 113 22.66 -4.01 -19.31
C LYS A 113 22.08 -5.41 -19.49
N THR A 114 20.93 -5.68 -18.89
CA THR A 114 20.34 -7.03 -18.84
C THR A 114 19.16 -7.19 -19.79
N GLY A 115 18.55 -6.09 -20.25
CA GLY A 115 17.33 -6.14 -21.05
C GLY A 115 16.09 -6.58 -20.26
N LYS A 116 16.18 -6.57 -18.93
CA LYS A 116 15.10 -6.95 -17.99
C LYS A 116 14.89 -5.86 -16.94
N THR A 117 13.80 -5.93 -16.17
CA THR A 117 13.58 -5.08 -14.99
C THR A 117 14.69 -5.24 -13.95
N TYR A 118 14.82 -4.28 -13.01
CA TYR A 118 15.80 -4.39 -11.93
C TYR A 118 15.36 -5.36 -10.84
N PHE A 119 14.06 -5.40 -10.54
CA PHE A 119 13.47 -6.30 -9.56
C PHE A 119 12.57 -7.35 -10.23
N GLY A 120 12.44 -8.49 -9.57
CA GLY A 120 11.37 -9.45 -9.83
C GLY A 120 10.01 -8.97 -9.31
N PRO A 121 8.91 -9.66 -9.67
CA PRO A 121 7.59 -9.44 -9.06
C PRO A 121 7.56 -9.56 -7.53
N ASP A 122 8.49 -10.33 -6.96
CA ASP A 122 8.67 -10.47 -5.51
C ASP A 122 9.27 -9.21 -4.84
N GLY A 123 9.82 -8.28 -5.63
CA GLY A 123 10.51 -7.07 -5.17
C GLY A 123 11.95 -7.33 -4.74
N MET A 124 12.55 -8.46 -5.11
CA MET A 124 13.94 -8.81 -4.85
C MET A 124 14.81 -8.53 -6.08
N LEU A 125 16.06 -8.15 -5.83
CA LEU A 125 17.02 -7.82 -6.89
C LEU A 125 17.73 -9.11 -7.33
N ASN A 126 17.82 -9.36 -8.65
CA ASN A 126 18.52 -10.52 -9.22
C ASN A 126 17.98 -11.87 -8.71
N SER A 127 16.67 -11.97 -8.47
CA SER A 127 15.95 -13.19 -8.10
C SER A 127 15.81 -14.18 -9.26
N GLY A 128 16.00 -13.73 -10.51
CA GLY A 128 15.95 -14.56 -11.72
C GLY A 128 14.56 -14.62 -12.38
N ASP A 129 13.56 -13.99 -11.77
CA ASP A 129 12.19 -13.82 -12.26
C ASP A 129 11.95 -12.40 -12.82
N GLU A 130 13.01 -11.66 -13.17
CA GLU A 130 12.88 -10.32 -13.74
C GLU A 130 12.20 -10.34 -15.10
N GLU A 131 11.38 -9.33 -15.32
CA GLU A 131 10.44 -9.23 -16.43
C GLU A 131 11.10 -8.53 -17.64
N SER A 132 10.62 -8.84 -18.84
CA SER A 132 11.14 -8.24 -20.10
C SER A 132 10.42 -6.95 -20.50
N ALA A 133 9.37 -6.56 -19.78
CA ALA A 133 8.62 -5.34 -20.03
C ALA A 133 8.90 -4.31 -18.93
N ALA A 134 9.08 -3.04 -19.33
CA ALA A 134 9.17 -1.94 -18.36
C ALA A 134 7.85 -1.80 -17.62
N ILE A 135 7.92 -1.47 -16.33
CA ILE A 135 6.75 -1.17 -15.52
C ILE A 135 6.80 0.28 -15.08
N ASP A 136 5.78 1.05 -15.43
CA ASP A 136 5.62 2.43 -14.98
C ASP A 136 4.15 2.68 -14.67
N GLU A 137 3.75 2.30 -13.46
CA GLU A 137 2.41 2.60 -12.93
C GLU A 137 2.35 4.01 -12.34
N TRP A 138 3.51 4.63 -12.09
CA TRP A 138 3.61 5.99 -11.54
C TRP A 138 3.18 7.03 -12.58
N GLY A 139 3.53 6.84 -13.86
CA GLY A 139 3.12 7.72 -14.96
C GLY A 139 1.60 7.80 -15.16
N SER A 140 0.86 6.76 -14.76
CA SER A 140 -0.61 6.70 -14.80
C SER A 140 -1.27 7.08 -13.47
N ALA A 141 -0.50 7.34 -12.41
CA ALA A 141 -1.06 7.60 -11.10
C ALA A 141 -1.71 8.98 -11.05
N THR A 142 -3.04 9.02 -10.96
CA THR A 142 -3.80 10.24 -10.72
C THR A 142 -4.05 10.41 -9.22
N THR A 143 -4.01 11.65 -8.75
CA THR A 143 -4.58 11.97 -7.43
C THR A 143 -6.08 12.03 -7.60
N THR A 144 -6.81 11.05 -7.08
CA THR A 144 -8.28 11.12 -7.06
C THR A 144 -8.70 12.30 -6.18
N PRO A 145 -9.61 13.18 -6.65
CA PRO A 145 -10.06 14.36 -5.91
C PRO A 145 -10.57 14.07 -4.48
N CYS A 146 -10.92 12.82 -4.19
CA CYS A 146 -11.63 12.38 -3.00
C CYS A 146 -10.99 12.78 -1.67
N ILE A 147 -9.68 12.61 -1.53
CA ILE A 147 -9.05 12.68 -0.21
C ILE A 147 -8.33 14.01 -0.02
N SER A 148 -8.12 14.77 -1.10
CA SER A 148 -7.51 16.10 -1.03
C SER A 148 -7.85 16.94 -2.27
N PRO A 149 -9.03 17.60 -2.30
CA PRO A 149 -9.36 18.58 -3.33
C PRO A 149 -8.25 19.64 -3.41
N GLY A 150 -7.79 19.97 -4.62
CA GLY A 150 -6.74 20.98 -4.85
C GLY A 150 -5.30 20.47 -4.68
N ILE A 151 -5.09 19.17 -4.47
CA ILE A 151 -3.75 18.59 -4.56
C ILE A 151 -3.37 18.35 -6.03
N ALA A 152 -2.23 18.89 -6.44
CA ALA A 152 -1.64 18.65 -7.76
C ALA A 152 -1.34 17.15 -7.94
N PRO A 153 -1.33 16.64 -9.19
CA PRO A 153 -0.93 15.27 -9.49
C PRO A 153 0.39 14.86 -8.83
N PRO A 154 0.63 13.56 -8.64
CA PRO A 154 1.90 13.10 -8.12
C PRO A 154 3.04 13.67 -8.96
N ASN A 155 4.01 14.29 -8.29
CA ASN A 155 5.17 14.87 -8.92
C ASN A 155 6.39 14.40 -8.14
N ILE A 156 7.07 13.42 -8.71
CA ILE A 156 8.29 12.84 -8.18
C ILE A 156 9.44 13.10 -9.14
N SER A 157 10.54 13.60 -8.59
CA SER A 157 11.80 13.69 -9.30
C SER A 157 12.58 12.40 -9.07
N TYR A 158 12.84 11.68 -10.16
CA TYR A 158 13.65 10.47 -10.15
C TYR A 158 15.13 10.74 -9.92
N SER A 159 15.60 11.99 -10.05
CA SER A 159 17.00 12.34 -9.85
C SER A 159 17.19 13.70 -9.18
N GLY A 160 18.40 13.98 -8.73
CA GLY A 160 18.76 15.32 -8.27
C GLY A 160 20.19 15.44 -7.76
N ALA A 161 20.62 16.70 -7.61
CA ALA A 161 21.96 17.02 -7.12
C ALA A 161 22.09 16.79 -5.62
N PHE A 162 23.21 16.22 -5.19
CA PHE A 162 23.61 16.05 -3.81
C PHE A 162 25.00 16.68 -3.58
N GLY A 163 25.01 17.89 -3.01
CA GLY A 163 26.22 18.70 -2.90
C GLY A 163 26.63 19.32 -4.24
N THR A 164 27.93 19.58 -4.42
CA THR A 164 28.47 20.29 -5.61
C THR A 164 28.78 19.38 -6.80
N SER A 165 28.97 18.08 -6.58
CA SER A 165 29.40 17.10 -7.60
C SER A 165 28.68 15.76 -7.52
N GLY A 166 27.87 15.53 -6.48
CA GLY A 166 27.10 14.30 -6.35
C GLY A 166 25.75 14.42 -7.06
N GLN A 167 25.27 13.30 -7.59
CA GLN A 167 23.91 13.15 -8.09
C GLN A 167 23.33 11.86 -7.51
N TYR A 168 22.01 11.78 -7.44
CA TYR A 168 21.31 10.54 -7.18
C TYR A 168 20.25 10.27 -8.24
N THR A 169 19.90 9.02 -8.43
CA THR A 169 18.82 8.58 -9.32
C THR A 169 18.10 7.37 -8.73
N LEU A 170 16.79 7.46 -8.58
CA LEU A 170 15.91 6.32 -8.34
C LEU A 170 15.88 5.47 -9.61
N LYS A 171 16.39 4.24 -9.53
CA LYS A 171 16.40 3.30 -10.66
C LYS A 171 15.15 2.45 -10.71
N ALA A 172 14.65 2.00 -9.56
CA ALA A 172 13.45 1.18 -9.50
C ALA A 172 12.79 1.24 -8.12
N TYR A 173 11.50 0.91 -8.11
CA TYR A 173 10.59 0.81 -6.99
C TYR A 173 9.57 -0.32 -7.25
N ARG A 174 9.46 -1.26 -6.31
CA ARG A 174 8.46 -2.35 -6.37
C ARG A 174 7.68 -2.44 -5.07
N TYR A 175 6.36 -2.49 -5.18
CA TYR A 175 5.46 -2.76 -4.07
C TYR A 175 4.93 -4.19 -4.13
N ASN A 176 5.14 -4.95 -3.05
CA ASN A 176 4.61 -6.29 -2.85
C ASN A 176 3.33 -6.21 -1.99
N GLN A 177 2.17 -6.38 -2.62
CA GLN A 177 0.87 -6.25 -1.97
C GLN A 177 0.62 -7.33 -0.89
N THR A 178 1.17 -8.53 -1.07
CA THR A 178 1.02 -9.65 -0.14
C THR A 178 1.81 -9.42 1.13
N GLN A 179 3.06 -8.97 1.01
CA GLN A 179 3.95 -8.75 2.14
C GLN A 179 3.84 -7.35 2.75
N LYS A 180 3.10 -6.45 2.09
CA LYS A 180 2.99 -5.02 2.45
C LYS A 180 4.37 -4.36 2.56
N THR A 181 5.24 -4.67 1.60
CA THR A 181 6.62 -4.15 1.54
C THR A 181 6.90 -3.46 0.24
N ALA A 182 7.78 -2.46 0.27
CA ALA A 182 8.26 -1.74 -0.89
C ALA A 182 9.78 -1.76 -0.97
N SER A 183 10.33 -2.16 -2.11
CA SER A 183 11.77 -2.20 -2.38
C SER A 183 12.19 -1.04 -3.28
N PHE A 184 13.31 -0.40 -2.94
CA PHE A 184 13.90 0.73 -3.64
C PHE A 184 15.26 0.34 -4.19
N LEU A 185 15.60 0.80 -5.38
CA LEU A 185 16.97 0.79 -5.90
C LEU A 185 17.39 2.22 -6.25
N ILE A 186 18.43 2.71 -5.58
CA ILE A 186 18.94 4.07 -5.77
C ILE A 186 20.41 4.03 -6.15
N GLU A 187 20.73 4.74 -7.23
CA GLU A 187 22.09 5.02 -7.66
C GLU A 187 22.52 6.38 -7.10
N GLY A 188 23.69 6.43 -6.46
CA GLY A 188 24.40 7.66 -6.18
C GLY A 188 25.63 7.71 -7.06
N THR A 189 25.81 8.82 -7.78
CA THR A 189 27.00 9.06 -8.59
C THR A 189 27.77 10.26 -8.08
N ARG A 190 29.09 10.19 -8.19
CA ARG A 190 29.98 11.33 -8.02
C ARG A 190 31.11 11.19 -9.02
N ASP A 191 31.26 12.19 -9.87
CA ASP A 191 32.16 12.15 -11.01
C ASP A 191 31.94 10.86 -11.84
N ALA A 192 32.95 9.98 -11.90
CA ALA A 192 32.88 8.70 -12.63
C ALA A 192 32.51 7.48 -11.74
N SER A 193 32.32 7.67 -10.43
CA SER A 193 32.00 6.58 -9.50
C SER A 193 30.50 6.48 -9.24
N ALA A 194 29.95 5.27 -9.32
CA ALA A 194 28.56 4.97 -8.98
C ALA A 194 28.48 3.95 -7.84
N SER A 195 27.53 4.14 -6.94
CA SER A 195 27.18 3.20 -5.88
C SER A 195 25.67 2.98 -5.86
N TYR A 196 25.25 1.75 -5.60
CA TYR A 196 23.84 1.36 -5.58
C TYR A 196 23.43 0.89 -4.18
N ILE A 197 22.25 1.32 -3.75
CA ILE A 197 21.64 0.91 -2.48
C ILE A 197 20.26 0.33 -2.78
N VAL A 198 20.00 -0.83 -2.19
CA VAL A 198 18.68 -1.44 -2.13
C VAL A 198 18.15 -1.36 -0.72
N THR A 199 16.93 -0.86 -0.58
CA THR A 199 16.25 -0.73 0.72
C THR A 199 14.86 -1.30 0.60
N THR A 200 14.44 -2.14 1.55
CA THR A 200 13.05 -2.63 1.64
C THR A 200 12.39 -2.04 2.88
N LEU A 201 11.21 -1.44 2.69
CA LEU A 201 10.42 -0.79 3.72
C LEU A 201 9.08 -1.51 3.89
N ARG A 202 8.48 -1.43 5.08
CA ARG A 202 7.07 -1.79 5.28
C ARG A 202 6.19 -0.60 4.94
N VAL A 203 5.11 -0.88 4.21
CA VAL A 203 4.09 0.09 3.81
C VAL A 203 2.77 -0.33 4.43
N ASP A 204 2.29 0.43 5.40
CA ASP A 204 0.99 0.20 6.02
C ASP A 204 -0.11 0.84 5.17
N THR A 205 -1.26 0.17 5.10
CA THR A 205 -2.50 0.74 4.56
C THR A 205 -3.05 1.81 5.52
N PRO A 206 -3.66 2.90 5.01
CA PRO A 206 -4.13 4.06 5.75
C PRO A 206 -5.16 3.76 6.82
N GLU A 207 -5.22 4.76 7.69
CA GLU A 207 -6.08 5.00 8.85
C GLU A 207 -7.58 5.19 8.56
N VAL A 208 -7.99 5.30 7.28
CA VAL A 208 -9.40 5.57 6.89
C VAL A 208 -9.87 4.53 5.88
N PHE A 209 -10.65 3.57 6.34
CA PHE A 209 -11.33 2.58 5.50
C PHE A 209 -12.73 3.10 5.08
N PRO A 210 -13.13 2.96 3.79
CA PRO A 210 -14.46 3.34 3.31
C PRO A 210 -15.52 2.30 3.72
N GLY A 211 -16.14 2.48 4.88
CA GLY A 211 -17.17 1.59 5.38
C GLY A 211 -18.47 1.66 4.57
N VAL A 212 -18.88 2.87 4.19
CA VAL A 212 -20.03 3.12 3.31
C VAL A 212 -19.55 3.92 2.11
N LEU A 213 -19.83 3.42 0.91
CA LEU A 213 -19.40 4.04 -0.34
C LEU A 213 -20.56 4.01 -1.32
N THR A 214 -20.94 5.18 -1.84
CA THR A 214 -21.96 5.30 -2.87
C THR A 214 -21.38 5.91 -4.14
N SER A 215 -21.75 5.38 -5.32
CA SER A 215 -21.35 5.98 -6.61
C SER A 215 -22.21 7.19 -6.97
N ARG A 216 -23.40 7.32 -6.36
CA ARG A 216 -24.34 8.42 -6.55
C ARG A 216 -24.72 9.06 -5.22
N SER A 217 -25.95 8.89 -4.77
CA SER A 217 -26.58 9.59 -3.65
C SER A 217 -26.58 8.75 -2.37
N ILE A 218 -26.95 9.40 -1.27
CA ILE A 218 -27.17 8.75 0.03
C ILE A 218 -28.25 9.52 0.78
N TYR A 219 -29.33 8.85 1.15
CA TYR A 219 -30.47 9.41 1.87
C TYR A 219 -30.57 8.73 3.23
N LEU A 220 -29.73 9.13 4.19
CA LEU A 220 -29.75 8.50 5.52
C LEU A 220 -30.96 8.95 6.34
N GLN A 221 -31.36 10.21 6.25
CA GLN A 221 -32.50 10.79 6.97
C GLN A 221 -32.47 10.52 8.47
N GLY A 222 -31.31 10.76 9.09
CA GLY A 222 -31.08 10.52 10.52
C GLY A 222 -30.71 9.08 10.90
N ARG A 223 -30.72 8.13 9.96
CA ARG A 223 -30.22 6.76 10.21
C ARG A 223 -28.72 6.77 10.49
N THR A 224 -28.31 5.95 11.45
CA THR A 224 -26.93 6.01 11.93
C THR A 224 -25.96 5.20 11.07
N VAL A 225 -24.73 5.70 10.91
CA VAL A 225 -23.59 4.93 10.42
C VAL A 225 -22.56 4.89 11.54
N THR A 226 -22.39 3.72 12.15
CA THR A 226 -21.60 3.57 13.38
C THR A 226 -20.31 2.78 13.15
N GLY A 227 -19.49 2.70 14.19
CA GLY A 227 -18.17 2.05 14.15
C GLY A 227 -17.03 2.98 13.75
N ASN A 228 -15.79 2.63 14.13
CA ASN A 228 -14.62 3.48 13.88
C ASN A 228 -14.24 3.53 12.38
N ASN A 229 -14.66 2.51 11.62
CA ASN A 229 -14.53 2.46 10.17
C ASN A 229 -15.82 2.91 9.44
N GLY A 230 -16.78 3.50 10.16
CA GLY A 230 -18.03 4.06 9.61
C GLY A 230 -17.83 5.33 8.77
N ASN A 231 -16.75 5.39 7.98
CA ASN A 231 -16.47 6.49 7.07
C ASN A 231 -17.35 6.35 5.83
N LEU A 232 -17.93 7.47 5.42
CA LEU A 232 -18.92 7.57 4.36
C LEU A 232 -18.34 8.35 3.20
N PHE A 233 -18.46 7.79 2.00
CA PHE A 233 -18.07 8.44 0.75
C PHE A 233 -19.27 8.47 -0.20
N TYR A 234 -19.51 9.63 -0.83
CA TYR A 234 -20.63 9.85 -1.74
C TYR A 234 -20.25 10.76 -2.89
N ASN A 235 -20.98 10.71 -4.01
CA ASN A 235 -20.73 11.58 -5.14
C ASN A 235 -21.42 12.95 -4.95
N PRO A 236 -20.67 14.07 -4.89
CA PRO A 236 -21.26 15.39 -4.69
C PRO A 236 -22.26 15.76 -5.79
N GLY A 237 -22.05 15.31 -7.04
CA GLY A 237 -22.93 15.62 -8.16
C GLY A 237 -24.38 15.14 -7.98
N TYR A 238 -24.60 14.18 -7.09
CA TYR A 238 -25.93 13.64 -6.76
C TYR A 238 -26.31 13.88 -5.30
N SER A 239 -25.76 14.92 -4.67
CA SER A 239 -26.03 15.27 -3.26
C SER A 239 -26.99 16.45 -3.12
N ALA A 240 -27.53 16.70 -1.92
CA ALA A 240 -28.34 17.88 -1.65
C ALA A 240 -27.55 19.19 -1.80
N SER A 241 -26.21 19.12 -1.76
CA SER A 241 -25.30 20.25 -1.90
C SER A 241 -24.20 19.95 -2.91
N PRO A 242 -24.48 20.00 -4.24
CA PRO A 242 -23.52 19.57 -5.26
C PRO A 242 -22.23 20.37 -5.33
N THR A 243 -22.21 21.56 -4.74
CA THR A 243 -21.03 22.42 -4.65
C THR A 243 -20.13 22.08 -3.46
N PHE A 244 -20.61 21.27 -2.52
CA PHE A 244 -19.82 20.82 -1.37
C PHE A 244 -18.79 19.80 -1.82
N THR A 245 -17.52 20.07 -1.54
CA THR A 245 -16.40 19.18 -1.90
C THR A 245 -15.47 18.99 -0.70
N GLY A 246 -14.76 17.86 -0.67
CA GLY A 246 -13.86 17.51 0.43
C GLY A 246 -14.55 16.66 1.49
N GLY A 247 -14.00 16.62 2.71
CA GLY A 247 -14.56 15.78 3.76
C GLY A 247 -14.45 16.39 5.15
N THR A 248 -15.37 16.02 6.02
CA THR A 248 -15.48 16.50 7.40
C THR A 248 -15.38 15.33 8.37
N SER A 249 -14.59 15.54 9.41
CA SER A 249 -14.50 14.66 10.57
C SER A 249 -15.59 15.04 11.59
N PRO A 250 -15.92 14.14 12.53
CA PRO A 250 -16.79 14.48 13.65
C PRO A 250 -16.27 15.72 14.40
N GLY A 251 -17.17 16.68 14.67
CA GLY A 251 -16.84 17.94 15.35
C GLY A 251 -16.30 19.06 14.47
N ASP A 252 -16.08 18.84 13.16
CA ASP A 252 -15.66 19.91 12.25
C ASP A 252 -16.75 21.00 12.10
N SER A 253 -16.34 22.26 11.93
CA SER A 253 -17.26 23.39 11.79
C SER A 253 -18.19 23.31 10.57
N LYS A 254 -17.80 22.55 9.54
CA LYS A 254 -18.59 22.30 8.32
C LYS A 254 -19.37 20.98 8.38
N ARG A 255 -19.37 20.28 9.52
CA ARG A 255 -20.00 18.95 9.66
C ARG A 255 -21.48 18.97 9.32
N SER A 256 -22.21 19.99 9.74
CA SER A 256 -23.63 20.17 9.40
C SER A 256 -23.87 20.22 7.88
N GLN A 257 -23.02 20.92 7.13
CA GLN A 257 -23.12 20.98 5.67
C GLN A 257 -22.91 19.62 5.02
N SER A 258 -21.98 18.80 5.54
CA SER A 258 -21.77 17.44 5.05
C SER A 258 -22.94 16.51 5.39
N LEU A 259 -23.57 16.69 6.54
CA LEU A 259 -24.76 15.96 6.95
C LEU A 259 -25.98 16.34 6.11
N ASP A 260 -26.20 17.63 5.87
CA ASP A 260 -27.25 18.12 4.96
C ASP A 260 -27.04 17.58 3.54
N ALA A 261 -25.78 17.53 3.05
CA ALA A 261 -25.46 16.99 1.72
C ALA A 261 -25.85 15.52 1.53
N ILE A 262 -25.87 14.72 2.62
CA ILE A 262 -26.29 13.31 2.62
C ILE A 262 -27.71 13.12 3.17
N TRP A 263 -28.53 14.18 3.11
CA TRP A 263 -29.91 14.22 3.61
C TRP A 263 -30.02 13.62 5.02
N SER A 264 -29.17 14.07 5.93
CA SER A 264 -29.14 13.63 7.33
C SER A 264 -28.82 14.78 8.27
N GLY A 265 -29.39 15.94 7.99
CA GLY A 265 -29.17 17.17 8.74
C GLY A 265 -30.45 17.99 8.90
N SER A 266 -30.26 19.29 9.09
CA SER A 266 -31.37 20.20 9.43
C SER A 266 -32.37 20.34 8.30
N THR A 267 -31.93 20.13 7.06
CA THR A 267 -32.76 20.18 5.85
C THR A 267 -33.87 19.12 5.83
N ASP A 268 -33.64 17.98 6.48
CA ASP A 268 -34.59 16.88 6.68
C ASP A 268 -35.05 16.82 8.14
N GLY A 269 -34.96 17.92 8.89
CA GLY A 269 -35.49 17.99 10.26
C GLY A 269 -34.74 17.17 11.31
N PHE A 270 -33.57 16.60 10.96
CA PHE A 270 -32.70 15.92 11.91
C PHE A 270 -31.60 16.87 12.42
N SER A 271 -31.34 16.88 13.72
CA SER A 271 -30.39 17.82 14.34
C SER A 271 -29.17 17.15 14.98
N GLY A 272 -29.02 15.82 14.83
CA GLY A 272 -27.89 15.05 15.35
C GLY A 272 -26.77 14.83 14.32
N ASP A 273 -25.67 14.22 14.77
CA ASP A 273 -24.68 13.63 13.87
C ASP A 273 -24.96 12.13 13.76
N ALA A 274 -25.54 11.71 12.65
CA ALA A 274 -25.90 10.32 12.43
C ALA A 274 -24.68 9.46 12.04
N VAL A 275 -23.55 10.06 11.67
CA VAL A 275 -22.39 9.34 11.14
C VAL A 275 -21.25 9.45 12.14
N LYS A 276 -20.78 8.32 12.69
CA LYS A 276 -19.67 8.33 13.65
C LYS A 276 -18.32 8.62 12.97
N GLY A 277 -18.19 8.25 11.69
CA GLY A 277 -16.95 8.41 10.92
C GLY A 277 -16.85 9.71 10.12
N LYS A 278 -15.81 9.79 9.28
CA LYS A 278 -15.60 10.89 8.34
C LYS A 278 -16.60 10.83 7.19
N ILE A 279 -17.18 11.97 6.81
CA ILE A 279 -18.01 12.11 5.60
C ILE A 279 -17.15 12.76 4.52
N THR A 280 -17.07 12.16 3.33
CA THR A 280 -16.24 12.65 2.23
C THR A 280 -17.01 12.70 0.92
N ALA A 281 -17.13 13.89 0.35
CA ALA A 281 -17.70 14.12 -0.96
C ALA A 281 -16.65 13.81 -2.05
N CYS A 282 -16.87 12.72 -2.78
CA CYS A 282 -16.08 12.37 -3.95
C CYS A 282 -16.83 11.53 -5.00
N PRO A 283 -16.69 11.83 -6.30
CA PRO A 283 -17.05 10.87 -7.34
C PRO A 283 -16.17 9.61 -7.26
N ILE A 284 -16.78 8.46 -7.08
CA ILE A 284 -16.09 7.16 -7.03
C ILE A 284 -16.63 6.27 -8.13
N ALA A 285 -15.72 5.65 -8.88
CA ALA A 285 -16.04 4.60 -9.84
C ALA A 285 -15.72 3.23 -9.22
N PHE A 286 -16.63 2.28 -9.40
CA PHE A 286 -16.39 0.89 -9.06
C PHE A 286 -15.83 0.14 -10.26
N THR A 287 -14.79 -0.67 -10.06
CA THR A 287 -14.16 -1.45 -11.14
C THR A 287 -14.13 -2.96 -10.89
N TRP A 288 -14.72 -3.43 -9.78
CA TRP A 288 -14.75 -4.85 -9.47
C TRP A 288 -15.68 -5.59 -10.45
N PRO A 289 -15.22 -6.65 -11.14
CA PRO A 289 -16.09 -7.50 -11.95
C PRO A 289 -17.25 -8.13 -11.14
N VAL A 290 -18.46 -8.04 -11.71
CA VAL A 290 -19.72 -8.57 -11.15
C VAL A 290 -20.26 -9.79 -11.91
N THR A 291 -19.41 -10.56 -12.58
CA THR A 291 -19.88 -11.74 -13.32
C THR A 291 -20.35 -12.84 -12.36
N PRO A 292 -21.59 -13.37 -12.49
CA PRO A 292 -22.07 -14.48 -11.65
C PRO A 292 -21.17 -15.72 -11.77
N GLN A 293 -20.91 -16.38 -10.65
CA GLN A 293 -20.08 -17.60 -10.60
C GLN A 293 -20.59 -18.57 -9.54
N GLY A 294 -20.23 -19.84 -9.71
CA GLY A 294 -20.40 -20.86 -8.68
C GLY A 294 -21.70 -21.65 -8.75
N THR A 295 -22.02 -22.33 -7.65
CA THR A 295 -23.16 -23.24 -7.58
C THR A 295 -24.46 -22.45 -7.56
N ASP A 296 -25.37 -22.76 -8.50
CA ASP A 296 -26.71 -22.18 -8.51
C ASP A 296 -27.56 -22.76 -7.38
N LEU A 297 -28.06 -21.88 -6.53
CA LEU A 297 -28.86 -22.19 -5.37
C LEU A 297 -30.36 -22.23 -5.69
N GLY A 298 -30.78 -21.75 -6.86
CA GLY A 298 -32.16 -21.35 -7.12
C GLY A 298 -32.57 -20.17 -6.22
N VAL A 299 -33.85 -19.79 -6.25
CA VAL A 299 -34.37 -18.71 -5.40
C VAL A 299 -34.20 -19.07 -3.92
N LEU A 300 -33.58 -18.18 -3.15
CA LEU A 300 -33.43 -18.33 -1.70
C LEU A 300 -34.64 -17.71 -0.98
N ASN A 301 -35.65 -18.53 -0.71
CA ASN A 301 -36.91 -18.11 -0.07
C ASN A 301 -37.23 -18.82 1.25
N SER A 302 -36.25 -19.53 1.81
CA SER A 302 -36.38 -20.27 3.06
C SER A 302 -35.02 -20.43 3.73
N SER A 303 -35.03 -20.80 5.01
CA SER A 303 -33.81 -21.01 5.79
C SER A 303 -32.87 -22.04 5.16
N ARG A 304 -31.59 -21.69 5.01
CA ARG A 304 -30.58 -22.54 4.35
C ARG A 304 -29.19 -22.29 4.92
N THR A 305 -28.37 -23.34 4.99
CA THR A 305 -26.95 -23.22 5.32
C THR A 305 -26.10 -23.35 4.06
N LEU A 306 -25.21 -22.38 3.84
CA LEU A 306 -24.16 -22.39 2.84
C LEU A 306 -22.83 -22.59 3.55
N THR A 307 -21.96 -23.44 3.03
CA THR A 307 -20.67 -23.75 3.67
C THR A 307 -19.55 -23.49 2.69
N ALA A 308 -18.45 -22.89 3.16
CA ALA A 308 -17.23 -22.79 2.40
C ALA A 308 -16.64 -24.19 2.13
N ALA A 309 -16.30 -24.49 0.88
CA ALA A 309 -15.46 -25.61 0.52
C ALA A 309 -14.02 -25.35 0.99
N GLY A 310 -13.41 -26.32 1.68
CA GLY A 310 -12.05 -26.16 2.20
C GLY A 310 -11.02 -25.92 1.09
N GLY A 311 -10.12 -24.96 1.33
CA GLY A 311 -8.94 -24.75 0.48
C GLY A 311 -9.03 -23.61 -0.55
N GLY A 312 -10.05 -22.75 -0.50
CA GLY A 312 -10.16 -21.60 -1.41
C GLY A 312 -11.41 -20.75 -1.21
N ILE A 313 -11.67 -19.85 -2.16
CA ILE A 313 -12.92 -19.07 -2.21
C ILE A 313 -14.03 -19.98 -2.73
N THR A 314 -15.17 -19.97 -2.04
CA THR A 314 -16.37 -20.70 -2.47
C THR A 314 -17.35 -19.73 -3.13
N TYR A 315 -17.86 -20.12 -4.29
CA TYR A 315 -18.78 -19.30 -5.07
C TYR A 315 -20.17 -19.94 -5.11
N TYR A 316 -21.18 -19.13 -4.82
CA TYR A 316 -22.59 -19.44 -4.98
C TYR A 316 -23.26 -18.36 -5.81
N GLN A 317 -24.31 -18.73 -6.52
CA GLN A 317 -25.18 -17.78 -7.20
C GLN A 317 -26.64 -18.08 -6.89
N THR A 318 -27.45 -17.03 -6.85
CA THR A 318 -28.90 -17.11 -6.75
C THR A 318 -29.53 -16.06 -7.66
N PRO A 319 -30.66 -16.36 -8.33
CA PRO A 319 -31.42 -15.34 -9.00
C PRO A 319 -31.91 -14.28 -8.00
N GLU A 320 -32.47 -14.68 -6.85
CA GLU A 320 -33.18 -13.78 -5.93
C GLU A 320 -33.04 -14.26 -4.47
N ILE A 321 -33.12 -13.32 -3.52
CA ILE A 321 -33.22 -13.60 -2.09
C ILE A 321 -34.56 -13.03 -1.58
N GLN A 322 -35.47 -13.90 -1.14
CA GLN A 322 -36.79 -13.52 -0.65
C GLN A 322 -37.06 -14.13 0.73
N LEU A 323 -36.42 -13.61 1.77
CA LEU A 323 -36.58 -14.15 3.12
C LEU A 323 -37.70 -13.43 3.86
N THR A 324 -38.53 -14.17 4.60
CA THR A 324 -39.65 -13.62 5.35
C THR A 324 -39.75 -14.24 6.74
N GLY A 325 -40.55 -13.66 7.63
CA GLY A 325 -40.78 -14.23 8.96
C GLY A 325 -39.49 -14.33 9.77
N ASN A 326 -39.01 -15.54 10.03
CA ASN A 326 -37.77 -15.82 10.75
C ASN A 326 -36.74 -16.58 9.89
N ASP A 327 -36.91 -16.57 8.57
CA ASP A 327 -36.01 -17.31 7.68
C ASP A 327 -34.57 -16.81 7.77
N THR A 328 -33.64 -17.75 7.89
CA THR A 328 -32.21 -17.43 8.05
C THR A 328 -31.37 -18.17 7.02
N VAL A 329 -30.62 -17.42 6.20
CA VAL A 329 -29.53 -17.95 5.39
C VAL A 329 -28.24 -17.85 6.21
N THR A 330 -27.77 -18.99 6.70
CA THR A 330 -26.53 -19.10 7.46
C THR A 330 -25.38 -19.40 6.51
N VAL A 331 -24.32 -18.59 6.52
CA VAL A 331 -23.12 -18.82 5.72
C VAL A 331 -21.96 -19.13 6.65
N ASP A 332 -21.51 -20.39 6.64
CA ASP A 332 -20.35 -20.84 7.38
C ASP A 332 -19.06 -20.58 6.60
N THR A 333 -18.30 -19.58 7.06
CA THR A 333 -17.03 -19.13 6.46
C THR A 333 -15.79 -19.72 7.14
N THR A 334 -15.96 -20.73 8.01
CA THR A 334 -14.85 -21.34 8.77
C THR A 334 -13.74 -21.88 7.87
N SER A 335 -14.12 -22.50 6.76
CA SER A 335 -13.17 -23.15 5.85
C SER A 335 -12.63 -22.23 4.74
N GLY A 336 -13.10 -20.98 4.69
CA GLY A 336 -12.69 -19.98 3.70
C GLY A 336 -13.79 -18.97 3.34
N PRO A 337 -13.47 -17.97 2.52
CA PRO A 337 -14.44 -16.97 2.07
C PRO A 337 -15.55 -17.56 1.20
N VAL A 338 -16.74 -16.98 1.31
CA VAL A 338 -17.93 -17.29 0.51
C VAL A 338 -18.39 -16.06 -0.25
N TYR A 339 -18.57 -16.21 -1.56
CA TYR A 339 -19.07 -15.19 -2.46
C TYR A 339 -20.46 -15.64 -2.92
N LEU A 340 -21.46 -14.83 -2.61
CA LEU A 340 -22.85 -15.03 -3.01
C LEU A 340 -23.21 -13.99 -4.07
N TYR A 341 -23.26 -14.42 -5.33
CA TYR A 341 -23.74 -13.61 -6.43
C TYR A 341 -25.26 -13.62 -6.48
N VAL A 342 -25.86 -12.44 -6.57
CA VAL A 342 -27.31 -12.24 -6.61
C VAL A 342 -27.66 -11.53 -7.90
N HIS A 343 -28.57 -12.08 -8.69
CA HIS A 343 -28.80 -11.57 -10.05
C HIS A 343 -29.93 -10.56 -10.16
N TRP A 344 -30.98 -10.68 -9.37
CA TRP A 344 -32.17 -9.85 -9.45
C TRP A 344 -32.52 -9.27 -8.09
N TRP A 345 -33.73 -8.75 -7.98
CA TRP A 345 -34.25 -8.12 -6.78
C TRP A 345 -34.16 -9.06 -5.57
N SER A 346 -33.99 -8.45 -4.40
CA SER A 346 -33.87 -9.19 -3.14
C SER A 346 -34.56 -8.43 -2.03
N SER A 347 -35.30 -9.14 -1.18
CA SER A 347 -35.96 -8.56 -0.03
C SER A 347 -35.86 -9.45 1.21
N LEU A 348 -35.56 -8.85 2.35
CA LEU A 348 -35.63 -9.48 3.66
C LEU A 348 -36.74 -8.79 4.47
N ARG A 349 -37.70 -9.58 4.97
CA ARG A 349 -38.87 -9.10 5.73
C ARG A 349 -38.99 -9.77 7.08
N GLY A 350 -39.74 -9.17 8.00
CA GLY A 350 -39.88 -9.65 9.38
C GLY A 350 -38.54 -9.62 10.12
N ASN A 351 -38.20 -10.73 10.76
CA ASN A 351 -36.94 -10.96 11.47
C ASN A 351 -36.02 -11.93 10.68
N SER A 352 -36.13 -11.94 9.35
CA SER A 352 -35.27 -12.76 8.49
C SER A 352 -33.83 -12.25 8.44
N LYS A 353 -32.88 -13.17 8.25
CA LYS A 353 -31.45 -12.87 8.37
C LYS A 353 -30.59 -13.53 7.30
N ILE A 354 -29.53 -12.85 6.89
CA ILE A 354 -28.34 -13.48 6.30
C ILE A 354 -27.24 -13.36 7.34
N GLN A 355 -26.69 -14.49 7.79
CA GLN A 355 -25.73 -14.54 8.89
C GLN A 355 -24.42 -15.16 8.47
N ASN A 356 -23.33 -14.42 8.61
CA ASN A 356 -21.98 -14.97 8.54
C ASN A 356 -21.61 -15.59 9.89
N ILE A 357 -21.28 -16.88 9.90
CA ILE A 357 -20.84 -17.59 11.10
C ILE A 357 -19.50 -18.26 10.89
N ARG A 358 -18.84 -18.57 12.01
CA ARG A 358 -17.75 -19.52 12.06
C ARG A 358 -17.99 -20.55 13.16
N THR A 359 -17.76 -21.81 12.83
CA THR A 359 -17.93 -22.97 13.69
C THR A 359 -16.65 -23.34 14.45
N ASP A 360 -15.53 -22.66 14.17
CA ASP A 360 -14.25 -22.80 14.90
C ASP A 360 -14.14 -21.91 16.15
N GLY A 361 -15.20 -21.18 16.50
CA GLY A 361 -15.25 -20.30 17.66
C GLY A 361 -14.53 -18.95 17.49
N GLN A 362 -14.01 -18.63 16.30
CA GLN A 362 -13.52 -17.30 15.98
C GLN A 362 -14.67 -16.38 15.56
N PRO A 363 -14.56 -15.05 15.76
CA PRO A 363 -15.57 -14.13 15.23
C PRO A 363 -15.57 -14.14 13.69
N PRO A 364 -16.74 -14.03 13.03
CA PRO A 364 -16.82 -13.87 11.59
C PRO A 364 -16.11 -12.58 11.15
N ARG A 365 -15.51 -12.60 9.96
CA ARG A 365 -14.86 -11.42 9.37
C ARG A 365 -15.70 -10.91 8.22
N VAL A 366 -15.82 -9.59 8.09
CA VAL A 366 -16.68 -8.95 7.06
C VAL A 366 -16.36 -9.41 5.64
N GLY A 367 -15.09 -9.50 5.29
CA GLY A 367 -14.66 -9.90 3.94
C GLY A 367 -14.76 -11.39 3.66
N ASP A 368 -15.09 -12.22 4.66
CA ASP A 368 -15.26 -13.66 4.48
C ASP A 368 -16.65 -13.98 3.90
N LEU A 369 -17.68 -13.16 4.13
CA LEU A 369 -18.97 -13.23 3.42
C LEU A 369 -19.10 -12.03 2.48
N ARG A 370 -19.15 -12.29 1.17
CA ARG A 370 -19.33 -11.26 0.16
C ARG A 370 -20.62 -11.47 -0.60
N ILE A 371 -21.52 -10.50 -0.56
CA ILE A 371 -22.78 -10.49 -1.30
C ILE A 371 -22.61 -9.51 -2.46
N ILE A 372 -22.69 -10.02 -3.69
CA ILE A 372 -22.39 -9.27 -4.92
C ILE A 372 -23.64 -9.25 -5.78
N MET A 373 -24.23 -8.07 -5.94
CA MET A 373 -25.32 -7.86 -6.89
C MET A 373 -24.73 -7.77 -8.30
N THR A 374 -25.29 -8.55 -9.22
CA THR A 374 -24.82 -8.66 -10.61
C THR A 374 -25.76 -8.03 -11.62
N ALA A 375 -26.99 -7.68 -11.21
CA ALA A 375 -27.89 -6.90 -12.04
C ALA A 375 -27.31 -5.49 -12.28
N ILE A 376 -27.48 -5.03 -13.51
CA ILE A 376 -27.17 -3.67 -13.94
C ILE A 376 -28.42 -2.79 -14.00
N ASP A 377 -29.59 -3.43 -13.97
CA ASP A 377 -30.92 -2.86 -13.95
C ASP A 377 -31.83 -3.78 -13.11
N GLY A 378 -32.82 -3.20 -12.43
CA GLY A 378 -33.77 -3.99 -11.65
C GLY A 378 -34.16 -3.35 -10.33
N ALA A 379 -34.71 -4.17 -9.44
CA ALA A 379 -35.12 -3.74 -8.12
C ALA A 379 -33.98 -3.91 -7.10
N PRO A 380 -33.94 -3.02 -6.10
CA PRO A 380 -32.86 -2.92 -5.11
C PRO A 380 -32.81 -4.12 -4.15
N LEU A 381 -31.83 -4.11 -3.23
CA LEU A 381 -31.90 -4.91 -2.02
C LEU A 381 -32.75 -4.16 -0.99
N ASP A 382 -33.91 -4.72 -0.64
CA ASP A 382 -34.81 -4.16 0.36
C ASP A 382 -34.67 -4.87 1.71
N LEU A 383 -34.39 -4.10 2.76
CA LEU A 383 -34.44 -4.56 4.15
C LEU A 383 -35.68 -3.95 4.83
N TYR A 384 -36.61 -4.80 5.28
CA TYR A 384 -37.83 -4.39 5.98
C TYR A 384 -37.82 -4.81 7.45
N ASP A 385 -38.71 -4.22 8.25
CA ASP A 385 -39.01 -4.61 9.62
C ASP A 385 -37.75 -4.69 10.51
N THR A 386 -37.41 -5.88 11.04
CA THR A 386 -36.23 -6.16 11.86
C THR A 386 -35.26 -7.10 11.14
N SER A 387 -35.24 -7.08 9.81
CA SER A 387 -34.33 -7.91 9.03
C SER A 387 -32.87 -7.49 9.23
N CYS A 388 -31.97 -8.44 8.97
CA CYS A 388 -30.54 -8.24 9.17
C CYS A 388 -29.65 -8.93 8.14
N ILE A 389 -28.60 -8.23 7.74
CA ILE A 389 -27.41 -8.83 7.13
C ILE A 389 -26.25 -8.67 8.12
N ASP A 390 -25.76 -9.79 8.64
CA ASP A 390 -24.76 -9.84 9.71
C ASP A 390 -23.37 -10.17 9.18
N THR A 391 -22.44 -9.25 9.42
CA THR A 391 -21.00 -9.35 9.16
C THR A 391 -20.69 -9.72 7.71
N ALA A 392 -21.11 -8.87 6.78
CA ALA A 392 -20.94 -9.08 5.34
C ALA A 392 -20.37 -7.86 4.62
N PHE A 393 -19.65 -8.12 3.53
CA PHE A 393 -19.37 -7.12 2.52
C PHE A 393 -20.44 -7.16 1.44
N PHE A 394 -21.18 -6.06 1.27
CA PHE A 394 -22.21 -5.92 0.24
C PHE A 394 -21.74 -4.98 -0.86
N TYR A 395 -21.82 -5.47 -2.11
CA TYR A 395 -21.40 -4.74 -3.29
C TYR A 395 -22.49 -4.75 -4.35
N SER A 396 -22.97 -3.57 -4.70
CA SER A 396 -24.06 -3.35 -5.65
C SER A 396 -23.85 -2.07 -6.46
N PRO A 397 -22.94 -2.07 -7.44
CA PRO A 397 -22.52 -0.85 -8.11
C PRO A 397 -23.62 -0.13 -8.93
N TYR A 398 -24.73 -0.81 -9.21
CA TYR A 398 -25.82 -0.35 -10.10
C TYR A 398 -27.22 -0.48 -9.50
N LEU A 399 -27.34 -0.86 -8.22
CA LEU A 399 -28.64 -0.94 -7.55
C LEU A 399 -28.53 -0.39 -6.14
N ASP A 400 -29.65 0.12 -5.66
CA ASP A 400 -29.76 0.72 -4.34
C ASP A 400 -29.74 -0.33 -3.23
N LEU A 401 -29.30 0.11 -2.05
CA LEU A 401 -29.65 -0.52 -0.78
C LEU A 401 -30.78 0.29 -0.14
N GLN A 402 -31.94 -0.33 0.00
CA GLN A 402 -33.09 0.29 0.68
C GLN A 402 -33.21 -0.24 2.10
N ILE A 403 -33.02 0.66 3.07
CA ILE A 403 -33.16 0.33 4.49
C ILE A 403 -34.51 0.87 4.96
N GLN A 404 -35.53 0.02 4.94
CA GLN A 404 -36.93 0.32 5.29
C GLN A 404 -37.33 -0.29 6.64
N THR A 405 -36.34 -0.49 7.49
CA THR A 405 -36.45 -1.22 8.75
C THR A 405 -36.85 -0.32 9.92
N THR A 406 -37.46 -0.91 10.94
CA THR A 406 -37.75 -0.26 12.24
C THR A 406 -36.66 -0.50 13.27
N GLY A 407 -35.75 -1.46 13.02
CA GLY A 407 -34.52 -1.61 13.81
C GLY A 407 -34.32 -2.88 14.63
N ASP A 408 -33.11 -3.01 15.21
CA ASP A 408 -32.61 -4.09 16.08
C ASP A 408 -32.49 -5.48 15.42
N GLY A 409 -32.34 -5.52 14.09
CA GLY A 409 -32.23 -6.80 13.37
C GLY A 409 -30.90 -7.51 13.62
N CYS A 410 -29.82 -6.74 13.72
CA CYS A 410 -28.47 -7.28 13.83
C CYS A 410 -27.92 -7.29 15.26
N PRO A 411 -26.94 -8.16 15.57
CA PRO A 411 -26.41 -8.30 16.92
C PRO A 411 -25.58 -7.10 17.39
N SER A 412 -25.07 -6.26 16.49
CA SER A 412 -24.19 -5.17 16.89
C SER A 412 -24.91 -4.06 17.68
N PRO A 413 -24.18 -3.31 18.53
CA PRO A 413 -24.76 -2.22 19.31
C PRO A 413 -25.20 -1.07 18.40
N GLY A 414 -26.34 -0.47 18.73
CA GLY A 414 -26.81 0.73 18.04
C GLY A 414 -27.88 0.48 17.00
N ASN A 415 -28.62 -0.64 17.11
CA ASN A 415 -29.83 -0.90 16.35
C ASN A 415 -29.53 -0.84 14.84
N SER A 416 -28.66 -1.71 14.34
CA SER A 416 -28.35 -1.79 12.91
C SER A 416 -29.22 -2.83 12.21
N ASN A 417 -29.28 -2.70 10.89
CA ASN A 417 -29.86 -3.71 9.98
C ASN A 417 -28.83 -4.30 9.03
N PHE A 418 -27.68 -3.66 8.96
CA PHE A 418 -26.55 -4.13 8.21
C PHE A 418 -25.31 -3.99 9.09
N ASP A 419 -24.70 -5.12 9.43
CA ASP A 419 -23.38 -5.17 10.08
C ASP A 419 -22.35 -5.52 9.01
N GLY A 420 -21.46 -4.58 8.68
CA GLY A 420 -20.43 -4.80 7.69
C GLY A 420 -20.08 -3.57 6.85
N VAL A 421 -19.72 -3.81 5.60
CA VAL A 421 -19.26 -2.77 4.66
C VAL A 421 -20.16 -2.76 3.44
N VAL A 422 -20.58 -1.57 3.01
CA VAL A 422 -21.63 -1.37 2.00
C VAL A 422 -21.13 -0.46 0.89
N TRP A 423 -20.98 -1.02 -0.32
CA TRP A 423 -20.56 -0.30 -1.52
C TRP A 423 -21.63 -0.41 -2.61
N VAL A 424 -22.41 0.65 -2.82
CA VAL A 424 -23.67 0.59 -3.59
C VAL A 424 -23.83 1.77 -4.56
N GLU A 425 -24.85 1.76 -5.42
CA GLU A 425 -25.20 2.94 -6.21
C GLU A 425 -25.72 4.06 -5.31
N ASP A 426 -26.83 3.76 -4.63
CA ASP A 426 -27.52 4.63 -3.69
C ASP A 426 -27.78 3.91 -2.37
N VAL A 427 -27.72 4.64 -1.25
CA VAL A 427 -28.32 4.20 0.01
C VAL A 427 -29.60 5.00 0.20
N VAL A 428 -30.74 4.32 0.29
CA VAL A 428 -32.05 4.97 0.40
C VAL A 428 -32.74 4.54 1.69
N ASN A 429 -33.21 5.51 2.46
CA ASN A 429 -34.17 5.27 3.52
C ASN A 429 -35.60 5.48 2.98
N ALA A 430 -36.52 4.57 3.31
CA ALA A 430 -37.96 4.74 3.07
C ALA A 430 -38.70 4.81 4.41
N PRO A 431 -39.82 5.57 4.49
CA PRO A 431 -40.55 5.75 5.73
C PRO A 431 -41.09 4.44 6.30
N SER A 432 -41.18 4.35 7.62
CA SER A 432 -41.59 3.18 8.39
C SER A 432 -43.07 2.77 8.24
N SER A 433 -43.76 3.16 7.17
CA SER A 433 -45.16 2.78 6.93
C SER A 433 -45.25 1.70 5.86
N SER A 434 -45.78 0.53 6.24
CA SER A 434 -45.96 -0.66 5.40
C SER A 434 -46.94 -0.48 4.22
N THR A 435 -47.41 0.74 3.94
CA THR A 435 -48.54 0.99 3.03
C THR A 435 -48.28 1.98 1.89
N THR A 436 -47.08 2.53 1.72
CA THR A 436 -46.82 3.46 0.61
C THR A 436 -45.43 3.29 0.03
N ARG A 437 -45.37 2.55 -1.08
CA ARG A 437 -44.24 2.50 -2.00
C ARG A 437 -44.17 3.83 -2.76
N PRO A 438 -42.99 4.44 -2.93
CA PRO A 438 -42.76 5.19 -4.15
C PRO A 438 -41.62 4.53 -4.93
N PRO A 439 -41.90 4.02 -6.13
CA PRO A 439 -40.89 3.92 -7.17
C PRO A 439 -41.02 5.08 -8.16
N SER A 440 -39.84 5.45 -8.62
CA SER A 440 -39.45 5.95 -9.95
C SER A 440 -39.46 7.43 -10.29
N ASP A 441 -40.05 8.35 -9.53
CA ASP A 441 -39.77 9.78 -9.75
C ASP A 441 -39.84 10.56 -8.45
N TYR A 442 -38.64 10.92 -8.01
CA TYR A 442 -38.27 11.98 -7.10
C TYR A 442 -39.25 13.17 -7.05
N ASP A 443 -40.26 13.15 -6.15
CA ASP A 443 -40.93 14.30 -5.50
C ASP A 443 -42.14 13.82 -4.68
N GLY A 444 -41.91 13.06 -3.60
CA GLY A 444 -42.99 12.43 -2.85
C GLY A 444 -42.74 12.39 -1.35
N THR A 445 -42.99 13.51 -0.67
CA THR A 445 -43.14 13.68 0.79
C THR A 445 -42.14 12.89 1.66
N LEU A 446 -41.04 13.54 2.02
CA LEU A 446 -40.19 13.11 3.13
C LEU A 446 -41.04 12.99 4.41
N ILE A 447 -41.19 11.78 4.94
CA ILE A 447 -41.72 11.57 6.28
C ILE A 447 -40.54 11.28 7.19
N THR A 448 -40.17 12.28 7.97
CA THR A 448 -39.11 12.21 8.95
C THR A 448 -39.64 11.59 10.23
N THR A 449 -39.30 10.33 10.47
CA THR A 449 -39.49 9.73 11.78
C THR A 449 -38.35 10.18 12.69
N THR A 450 -38.63 11.13 13.57
CA THR A 450 -37.74 11.53 14.66
C THR A 450 -37.40 10.31 15.53
N GLY A 451 -36.13 9.92 15.55
CA GLY A 451 -35.62 8.88 16.45
C GLY A 451 -35.48 7.46 15.89
N ALA A 452 -35.52 7.27 14.56
CA ALA A 452 -35.24 5.96 13.97
C ALA A 452 -33.76 5.58 14.15
N THR A 453 -33.50 4.54 14.93
CA THR A 453 -32.18 4.08 15.39
C THR A 453 -31.47 3.16 14.39
N SER A 454 -32.12 2.85 13.28
CA SER A 454 -31.85 1.77 12.34
C SER A 454 -30.84 2.12 11.25
N GLY A 455 -29.65 1.52 11.27
CA GLY A 455 -28.53 1.98 10.43
C GLY A 455 -27.57 0.91 9.92
N ILE A 456 -26.36 1.36 9.57
CA ILE A 456 -25.24 0.51 9.14
C ILE A 456 -24.17 0.57 10.23
N ALA A 457 -23.81 -0.58 10.79
CA ALA A 457 -22.70 -0.68 11.72
C ALA A 457 -21.47 -1.26 11.01
N VAL A 458 -20.39 -0.48 10.96
CA VAL A 458 -19.15 -0.92 10.30
C VAL A 458 -18.18 -1.44 11.37
N PRO A 459 -17.82 -2.73 11.36
CA PRO A 459 -16.97 -3.30 12.40
C PRO A 459 -15.52 -2.81 12.30
N GLU A 460 -14.77 -3.02 13.38
CA GLU A 460 -13.37 -2.58 13.47
C GLU A 460 -12.44 -3.42 12.59
N ASP A 461 -12.70 -4.73 12.47
CA ASP A 461 -11.91 -5.61 11.62
C ASP A 461 -12.42 -5.61 10.17
N VAL A 462 -11.77 -4.77 9.36
CA VAL A 462 -11.94 -4.68 7.90
C VAL A 462 -10.71 -5.23 7.15
N SER A 463 -9.80 -5.92 7.84
CA SER A 463 -8.55 -6.39 7.25
C SER A 463 -8.75 -7.42 6.13
N SER A 464 -9.84 -8.19 6.22
CA SER A 464 -10.28 -9.17 5.21
C SER A 464 -10.76 -8.54 3.89
N LEU A 465 -10.84 -7.21 3.81
CA LEU A 465 -11.24 -6.44 2.63
C LEU A 465 -10.07 -5.67 1.99
N ALA A 466 -8.82 -5.97 2.36
CA ALA A 466 -7.66 -5.30 1.79
C ALA A 466 -7.48 -5.52 0.27
N ASP A 467 -8.01 -6.61 -0.27
CA ASP A 467 -8.00 -6.92 -1.71
C ASP A 467 -8.98 -6.04 -2.50
N VAL A 468 -10.15 -5.76 -1.92
CA VAL A 468 -11.22 -5.00 -2.60
C VAL A 468 -10.93 -3.50 -2.64
N LEU A 469 -10.08 -2.99 -1.74
CA LEU A 469 -9.65 -1.60 -1.78
C LEU A 469 -8.96 -1.20 -3.08
N SER A 470 -8.40 -2.17 -3.82
CA SER A 470 -7.80 -1.93 -5.14
C SER A 470 -8.83 -1.68 -6.25
N THR A 471 -10.08 -2.10 -6.06
CA THR A 471 -11.16 -2.01 -7.06
C THR A 471 -11.97 -0.72 -6.96
N VAL A 472 -11.59 0.16 -6.05
CA VAL A 472 -12.11 1.51 -5.92
C VAL A 472 -10.94 2.45 -6.03
N GLU A 473 -11.05 3.49 -6.86
CA GLU A 473 -9.99 4.50 -7.02
C GLU A 473 -9.87 5.43 -5.81
N LEU A 474 -10.11 4.93 -4.60
CA LEU A 474 -9.88 5.66 -3.37
C LEU A 474 -8.38 5.68 -3.09
N PRO A 475 -7.74 6.86 -2.93
CA PRO A 475 -6.34 6.95 -2.60
C PRO A 475 -6.12 6.51 -1.15
N VAL A 476 -6.08 5.20 -0.95
CA VAL A 476 -5.71 4.56 0.30
C VAL A 476 -4.27 4.99 0.60
N LYS A 477 -4.07 6.13 1.30
CA LYS A 477 -2.75 6.79 1.49
C LYS A 477 -1.80 5.87 2.26
N PRO A 478 -0.95 5.10 1.57
CA PRO A 478 -0.06 4.19 2.25
C PRO A 478 0.95 5.04 3.04
N LYS A 479 1.38 4.56 4.20
CA LYS A 479 2.40 5.23 5.01
C LYS A 479 3.57 4.27 5.21
N PHE A 480 4.78 4.81 5.19
CA PHE A 480 5.93 4.04 5.64
C PHE A 480 5.86 3.81 7.13
N ARG A 481 6.26 2.61 7.56
CA ARG A 481 6.35 2.27 8.98
C ARG A 481 7.79 2.08 9.41
N ASP A 482 8.44 1.03 8.91
CA ASP A 482 9.77 0.60 9.32
C ASP A 482 10.62 0.12 8.14
N VAL A 483 11.95 0.24 8.30
CA VAL A 483 12.95 -0.27 7.35
C VAL A 483 13.20 -1.74 7.69
N LYS A 484 12.94 -2.65 6.75
CA LYS A 484 13.23 -4.09 6.92
C LYS A 484 14.68 -4.42 6.58
N THR A 485 15.16 -3.91 5.44
CA THR A 485 16.51 -4.21 4.95
C THR A 485 17.14 -2.97 4.34
N TRP A 486 18.47 -2.89 4.49
CA TRP A 486 19.30 -1.86 3.88
C TRP A 486 20.59 -2.51 3.40
N GLN A 487 20.83 -2.52 2.09
CA GLN A 487 21.93 -3.26 1.50
C GLN A 487 22.60 -2.48 0.38
N ARG A 488 23.92 -2.54 0.33
CA ARG A 488 24.71 -2.08 -0.81
C ARG A 488 24.77 -3.18 -1.84
N VAL A 489 24.54 -2.83 -3.12
CA VAL A 489 24.57 -3.78 -4.22
C VAL A 489 25.53 -3.35 -5.33
N ARG A 490 25.93 -4.30 -6.18
CA ARG A 490 26.68 -4.06 -7.41
C ARG A 490 25.84 -4.54 -8.59
N LEU A 491 25.78 -3.72 -9.64
CA LEU A 491 25.00 -3.94 -10.86
C LEU A 491 25.87 -3.97 -12.11
#